data_AF-R9LE25-F1
#
_entry.id   AF-R9LE25-F1
#
_cell.length_a   1.000
_cell.length_b   1.000
_cell.length_c   1.000
_cell.angle_alpha   90.00
_cell.angle_beta   90.00
_cell.angle_gamma   90.00
#
_symmetry.space_group_name_H-M   'P 1'
#
loop_
_entity.id
_entity.type
_entity.pdbx_description
1 polymer ?
#
loop_
_entity_poly.entity_id
_entity_poly.type
_entity_poly.pdbx_seq_one_letter_code
_entity_poly.pdbx_strand_id
1 'polypeptide(L)'
;MMNDFKEFLELPGTPQEQEWLKEQLETLSVRESYALAAVSMGYPPEKAADAIKSILSLPDCTLHPAGSYEDLGKYSQKGAASLPEDVLPYVDFDHIGQEFEDEHPGLFIGGYYVEYPKKAAEPAYSGKNAFLPEDSDWSVKLKLASPAVPEGVWLRLPGYDGKMAEDADEVVLALDELRVKSLEDCTLLEARCILPEAGDLTKQYSSITDLVRDGDNLGYVLAEQGQGKAHWLDKFAAALEYEDCRTLKFALDIAQNLHCYEWVPRDGVKEFAANNLRTYHVPEELIRSGNIDLDAYAEDLLESSGYMEAGSETGYLTRNGKEFVRDFTAPAQQDVLKAVPMLEKMSSQAAPEDAAAARAAIAEALAGRGECGLRQLQAAMESEDCASLEEAVEIADRLDSYEFVEIGSFREKAEKELLEKGLDKKVIDRCVDFTAYAALTHEFESIYTSGSTGLYVHGNEAMSPPEQGMTMQ
;
A
#
# COMPACT_ATOMS: atom_id res chain seq x y z
N MET A 1 9.32 19.92 13.75
CA MET A 1 10.10 20.92 12.97
C MET A 1 10.94 20.09 12.04
N MET A 2 10.57 20.04 10.76
CA MET A 2 11.29 19.29 9.76
C MET A 2 12.66 19.95 9.55
N ASN A 3 13.76 19.20 9.70
CA ASN A 3 15.08 19.70 9.42
C ASN A 3 15.23 19.78 7.90
N ASP A 4 15.37 20.99 7.36
CA ASP A 4 15.38 21.20 5.91
C ASP A 4 16.71 20.79 5.23
N PHE A 5 17.73 20.37 6.01
CA PHE A 5 19.08 19.93 5.60
C PHE A 5 19.76 20.78 4.51
N LYS A 6 19.32 22.03 4.32
CA LYS A 6 19.79 22.94 3.26
C LYS A 6 21.29 23.22 3.39
N GLU A 7 21.81 23.16 4.61
CA GLU A 7 23.23 23.28 4.91
C GLU A 7 24.09 22.20 4.22
N PHE A 8 23.52 21.05 3.84
CA PHE A 8 24.28 20.00 3.13
C PHE A 8 24.64 20.41 1.71
N LEU A 9 23.84 21.29 1.10
CA LEU A 9 24.09 21.83 -0.24
C LEU A 9 25.23 22.85 -0.25
N GLU A 10 25.64 23.34 0.91
CA GLU A 10 26.79 24.25 1.07
C GLU A 10 28.10 23.52 1.37
N LEU A 11 28.05 22.19 1.55
CA LEU A 11 29.23 21.38 1.83
C LEU A 11 30.19 21.34 0.62
N PRO A 12 31.51 21.32 0.84
CA PRO A 12 32.46 21.18 -0.26
C PRO A 12 32.25 19.85 -1.00
N GLY A 13 32.08 19.92 -2.32
CA GLY A 13 31.80 18.76 -3.17
C GLY A 13 31.90 19.09 -4.65
N THR A 14 31.85 18.06 -5.49
CA THR A 14 31.74 18.19 -6.94
C THR A 14 30.33 18.61 -7.35
N PRO A 15 30.14 19.20 -8.55
CA PRO A 15 28.80 19.55 -9.04
C PRO A 15 27.84 18.35 -9.11
N GLN A 16 28.35 17.16 -9.44
CA GLN A 16 27.54 15.93 -9.51
C GLN A 16 27.06 15.49 -8.12
N GLU A 17 27.93 15.53 -7.11
CA GLU A 17 27.53 15.24 -5.72
C GLU A 17 26.48 16.22 -5.23
N GLN A 18 26.58 17.51 -5.61
CA GLN A 18 25.63 18.54 -5.22
C GLN A 18 24.27 18.38 -5.90
N GLU A 19 24.24 18.04 -7.18
CA GLU A 19 23.01 17.75 -7.91
C GLU A 19 22.30 16.53 -7.32
N TRP A 20 23.05 15.45 -7.04
CA TRP A 20 22.52 14.26 -6.40
C TRP A 20 21.97 14.54 -5.00
N LEU A 21 22.71 15.27 -4.15
CA LEU A 21 22.24 15.64 -2.81
C LEU A 21 20.95 16.45 -2.87
N LYS A 22 20.87 17.40 -3.80
CA LYS A 22 19.66 18.21 -3.99
C LYS A 22 18.46 17.34 -4.35
N GLU A 23 18.60 16.44 -5.32
CA GLU A 23 17.50 15.54 -5.73
C GLU A 23 17.02 14.64 -4.58
N GLN A 24 17.95 14.10 -3.79
CA GLN A 24 17.62 13.23 -2.66
C GLN A 24 16.92 14.00 -1.54
N LEU A 25 17.48 15.14 -1.13
CA LEU A 25 16.93 15.95 -0.03
C LEU A 25 15.57 16.56 -0.38
N GLU A 26 15.28 16.83 -1.66
CA GLU A 26 13.99 17.37 -2.10
C GLU A 26 12.82 16.41 -1.88
N THR A 27 13.07 15.10 -1.77
CA THR A 27 12.04 14.05 -1.65
C THR A 27 12.19 13.16 -0.42
N LEU A 28 12.99 13.61 0.55
CA LEU A 28 13.30 12.87 1.77
C LEU A 28 12.02 12.60 2.58
N SER A 29 11.71 11.33 2.85
CA SER A 29 10.53 10.98 3.65
C SER A 29 10.63 11.48 5.10
N VAL A 30 9.53 11.46 5.85
CA VAL A 30 9.57 11.78 7.29
C VAL A 30 10.53 10.84 8.04
N ARG A 31 10.46 9.54 7.76
CA ARG A 31 11.36 8.55 8.34
C ARG A 31 12.82 8.82 7.97
N GLU A 32 13.11 9.03 6.69
CA GLU A 32 14.45 9.35 6.19
C GLU A 32 14.98 10.65 6.81
N SER A 33 14.11 11.65 7.02
CA SER A 33 14.45 12.90 7.71
C SER A 33 14.86 12.67 9.16
N TYR A 34 14.14 11.80 9.88
CA TYR A 34 14.47 11.48 11.27
C TYR A 34 15.77 10.69 11.36
N ALA A 35 15.95 9.70 10.48
CA ALA A 35 17.19 8.94 10.36
C ALA A 35 18.38 9.83 10.03
N LEU A 36 18.24 10.74 9.05
CA LEU A 36 19.31 11.64 8.64
C LEU A 36 19.67 12.62 9.74
N ALA A 37 18.68 13.14 10.47
CA ALA A 37 18.91 14.01 11.62
C ALA A 37 19.74 13.29 12.70
N ALA A 38 19.38 12.05 13.06
CA ALA A 38 20.12 11.26 14.04
C ALA A 38 21.56 11.00 13.60
N VAL A 39 21.75 10.45 12.39
CA VAL A 39 23.08 10.13 11.85
C VAL A 39 23.96 11.36 11.76
N SER A 40 23.41 12.50 11.32
CA SER A 40 24.16 13.74 11.14
C SER A 40 24.50 14.44 12.46
N MET A 41 23.72 14.22 13.51
CA MET A 41 24.08 14.71 14.85
C MET A 41 25.18 13.87 15.48
N GLY A 42 25.17 12.55 15.25
CA GLY A 42 26.24 11.65 15.70
C GLY A 42 27.55 11.86 14.92
N TYR A 43 27.44 12.07 13.60
CA TYR A 43 28.55 12.22 12.66
C TYR A 43 28.29 13.36 11.68
N PRO A 44 28.55 14.63 12.08
CA PRO A 44 28.32 15.79 11.21
C PRO A 44 29.12 15.69 9.91
N PRO A 45 28.49 15.81 8.72
CA PRO A 45 29.19 15.71 7.46
C PRO A 45 30.06 16.96 7.22
N GLU A 46 31.32 16.78 6.80
CA GLU A 46 32.24 17.88 6.51
C GLU A 46 32.30 18.23 5.01
N LYS A 47 31.87 17.31 4.16
CA LYS A 47 31.85 17.41 2.68
C LYS A 47 30.66 16.67 2.10
N ALA A 48 30.34 16.95 0.84
CA ALA A 48 29.20 16.33 0.15
C ALA A 48 29.26 14.79 0.17
N ALA A 49 30.45 14.20 -0.03
CA ALA A 49 30.64 12.76 0.06
C ALA A 49 30.22 12.14 1.41
N ASP A 50 30.38 12.86 2.53
CA ASP A 50 30.00 12.38 3.86
C ASP A 50 28.48 12.45 4.05
N ALA A 51 27.84 13.49 3.50
CA ALA A 51 26.38 13.61 3.46
C ALA A 51 25.76 12.50 2.60
N ILE A 52 26.32 12.24 1.41
CA ILE A 52 25.91 11.12 0.54
C ILE A 52 26.02 9.80 1.29
N LYS A 53 27.16 9.54 1.95
CA LYS A 53 27.34 8.35 2.77
C LYS A 53 26.25 8.22 3.84
N SER A 54 25.87 9.32 4.48
CA SER A 54 24.82 9.34 5.51
C SER A 54 23.47 8.98 4.93
N ILE A 55 23.09 9.57 3.79
CA ILE A 55 21.85 9.25 3.06
C ILE A 55 21.79 7.78 2.63
N LEU A 56 22.92 7.23 2.16
CA LEU A 56 22.99 5.81 1.77
C LEU A 56 22.88 4.83 2.95
N SER A 57 23.01 5.31 4.18
CA SER A 57 22.88 4.49 5.39
C SER A 57 21.51 4.57 6.06
N LEU A 58 20.61 5.41 5.55
CA LEU A 58 19.25 5.60 6.10
C LEU A 58 18.41 4.30 6.09
N PRO A 59 18.45 3.45 5.05
CA PRO A 59 17.73 2.19 5.04
C PRO A 59 18.11 1.26 6.20
N ASP A 60 19.37 1.33 6.66
CA ASP A 60 19.89 0.50 7.75
C ASP A 60 19.52 1.05 9.16
N CYS A 61 18.92 2.24 9.24
CA CYS A 61 18.45 2.81 10.50
C CYS A 61 17.09 2.22 10.88
N THR A 62 16.90 1.94 12.16
CA THR A 62 15.61 1.45 12.70
C THR A 62 14.99 2.51 13.59
N LEU A 63 13.71 2.82 13.39
CA LEU A 63 12.99 3.80 14.20
C LEU A 63 12.06 3.07 15.17
N HIS A 64 12.15 3.45 16.45
CA HIS A 64 11.33 2.91 17.53
C HIS A 64 10.40 4.03 18.05
N PRO A 65 9.07 3.82 18.15
CA PRO A 65 8.11 4.83 18.60
C PRO A 65 8.22 5.09 20.11
N ALA A 66 9.28 5.80 20.51
CA ALA A 66 9.63 6.11 21.88
C ALA A 66 10.27 7.49 21.99
N GLY A 67 9.69 8.38 22.80
CA GLY A 67 10.18 9.75 22.98
C GLY A 67 11.09 9.95 24.21
N SER A 68 11.27 8.91 25.01
CA SER A 68 12.03 8.93 26.26
C SER A 68 12.59 7.53 26.57
N TYR A 69 13.53 7.42 27.51
CA TYR A 69 14.01 6.12 27.97
C TYR A 69 12.90 5.29 28.61
N GLU A 70 12.02 5.89 29.41
CA GLU A 70 10.83 5.22 29.93
C GLU A 70 9.95 4.61 28.82
N ASP A 71 9.69 5.37 27.74
CA ASP A 71 8.90 4.87 26.61
C ASP A 71 9.64 3.78 25.82
N LEU A 72 10.95 3.92 25.66
CA LEU A 72 11.80 2.94 24.97
C LEU A 72 11.86 1.62 25.74
N GLY A 73 11.97 1.68 27.07
CA GLY A 73 11.91 0.50 27.93
C GLY A 73 10.54 -0.17 27.93
N LYS A 74 9.45 0.59 27.84
CA LYS A 74 8.11 0.02 27.65
C LYS A 74 7.97 -0.65 26.27
N TYR A 75 8.52 -0.01 25.23
CA TYR A 75 8.49 -0.52 23.87
C TYR A 75 9.26 -1.83 23.72
N SER A 76 10.49 -1.90 24.25
CA SER A 76 11.35 -3.10 24.15
C SER A 76 10.71 -4.34 24.79
N GLN A 77 9.87 -4.14 25.80
CA GLN A 77 9.17 -5.22 26.49
C GLN A 77 7.90 -5.73 25.78
N LYS A 78 7.38 -5.03 24.75
CA LYS A 78 6.16 -5.45 24.04
C LYS A 78 6.31 -6.82 23.34
N GLY A 79 7.53 -7.25 23.03
CA GLY A 79 7.83 -8.56 22.44
C GLY A 79 8.09 -9.69 23.47
N ALA A 80 8.33 -9.36 24.73
CA ALA A 80 8.49 -10.32 25.82
C ALA A 80 7.12 -10.62 26.46
N ALA A 81 6.97 -11.79 27.10
CA ALA A 81 5.72 -12.18 27.76
C ALA A 81 5.19 -11.03 28.62
N SER A 82 3.96 -10.58 28.34
CA SER A 82 3.41 -9.37 28.95
C SER A 82 3.50 -9.46 30.48
N LEU A 83 4.19 -8.48 31.08
CA LEU A 83 4.29 -8.38 32.52
C LEU A 83 2.86 -8.20 33.09
N PRO A 84 2.51 -8.88 34.19
CA PRO A 84 1.23 -8.66 34.85
C PRO A 84 1.05 -7.19 35.20
N GLU A 85 -0.16 -6.64 35.04
CA GLU A 85 -0.45 -5.22 35.30
C GLU A 85 -0.01 -4.78 36.72
N ASP A 86 -0.16 -5.65 37.71
CA ASP A 86 0.24 -5.40 39.10
C ASP A 86 1.75 -5.21 39.27
N VAL A 87 2.56 -5.69 38.33
CA VAL A 87 4.03 -5.58 38.37
C VAL A 87 4.53 -4.31 37.68
N LEU A 88 3.78 -3.77 36.69
CA LEU A 88 4.20 -2.61 35.88
C LEU A 88 4.64 -1.39 36.71
N PRO A 89 3.98 -1.02 37.82
CA PRO A 89 4.42 0.12 38.64
C PRO A 89 5.77 -0.06 39.35
N TYR A 90 6.27 -1.30 39.42
CA TYR A 90 7.51 -1.67 40.09
C TYR A 90 8.67 -1.91 39.11
N VAL A 91 8.41 -1.78 37.80
CA VAL A 91 9.39 -1.97 36.75
C VAL A 91 10.05 -0.63 36.44
N ASP A 92 11.38 -0.62 36.46
CA ASP A 92 12.17 0.56 36.09
C ASP A 92 12.33 0.62 34.57
N PHE A 93 11.33 1.16 33.88
CA PHE A 93 11.34 1.27 32.42
C PHE A 93 12.40 2.26 31.91
N ASP A 94 12.74 3.29 32.69
CA ASP A 94 13.85 4.19 32.33
C ASP A 94 15.18 3.43 32.25
N HIS A 95 15.47 2.60 33.26
CA HIS A 95 16.69 1.80 33.25
C HIS A 95 16.72 0.78 32.10
N ILE A 96 15.59 0.10 31.84
CA ILE A 96 15.46 -0.83 30.70
C ILE A 96 15.68 -0.10 29.37
N GLY A 97 15.18 1.13 29.23
CA GLY A 97 15.41 1.94 28.04
C GLY A 97 16.87 2.33 27.85
N GLN A 98 17.60 2.60 28.93
CA GLN A 98 19.05 2.86 28.87
C GLN A 98 19.82 1.60 28.48
N GLU A 99 19.48 0.44 29.05
CA GLU A 99 20.08 -0.85 28.65
C GLU A 99 19.80 -1.14 27.17
N PHE A 100 18.60 -0.81 26.68
CA PHE A 100 18.28 -0.94 25.26
C PHE A 100 19.19 -0.08 24.38
N GLU A 101 19.41 1.20 24.72
CA GLU A 101 20.35 2.07 23.99
C GLU A 101 21.79 1.54 24.01
N ASP A 102 22.25 1.00 25.14
CA ASP A 102 23.60 0.41 25.24
C ASP A 102 23.78 -0.76 24.25
N GLU A 103 22.73 -1.54 24.02
CA GLU A 103 22.70 -2.65 23.04
C GLU A 103 22.43 -2.17 21.60
N HIS A 104 21.67 -1.08 21.46
CA HIS A 104 21.16 -0.52 20.20
C HIS A 104 21.46 0.98 20.11
N PRO A 105 22.73 1.39 19.86
CA PRO A 105 23.11 2.80 19.89
C PRO A 105 22.29 3.65 18.93
N GLY A 106 21.87 4.83 19.39
CA GLY A 106 20.92 5.65 18.66
C GLY A 106 20.74 7.05 19.22
N LEU A 107 19.67 7.73 18.80
CA LEU A 107 19.32 9.07 19.29
C LEU A 107 17.80 9.30 19.25
N PHE A 108 17.28 10.03 20.24
CA PHE A 108 15.88 10.48 20.23
C PHE A 108 15.67 11.65 19.26
N ILE A 109 14.81 11.47 18.26
CA ILE A 109 14.40 12.47 17.26
C ILE A 109 12.88 12.44 17.13
N GLY A 110 12.23 13.61 17.29
CA GLY A 110 10.80 13.77 16.94
C GLY A 110 9.82 12.84 17.68
N GLY A 111 10.17 12.40 18.90
CA GLY A 111 9.33 11.44 19.66
C GLY A 111 9.60 9.97 19.33
N TYR A 112 10.64 9.69 18.53
CA TYR A 112 11.13 8.36 18.19
C TYR A 112 12.57 8.19 18.68
N TYR A 113 12.95 6.95 18.94
CA TYR A 113 14.34 6.55 19.14
C TYR A 113 14.87 5.96 17.84
N VAL A 114 15.88 6.61 17.25
CA VAL A 114 16.49 6.20 15.99
C VAL A 114 17.74 5.38 16.30
N GLU A 115 17.66 4.07 16.14
CA GLU A 115 18.80 3.16 16.22
C GLU A 115 19.68 3.32 14.97
N TYR A 116 20.98 3.53 15.20
CA TYR A 116 21.98 3.65 14.14
C TYR A 116 22.18 2.30 13.42
N PRO A 117 22.72 2.31 12.19
CA PRO A 117 23.05 1.08 11.47
C PRO A 117 23.95 0.14 12.28
N LYS A 118 23.50 -1.12 12.49
CA LYS A 118 24.22 -2.16 13.27
C LYS A 118 25.63 -2.45 12.76
N LYS A 119 25.88 -2.14 11.50
CA LYS A 119 27.19 -2.22 10.85
C LYS A 119 27.33 -0.95 10.04
N ALA A 120 28.48 -0.28 10.13
CA ALA A 120 28.87 0.63 9.07
C ALA A 120 29.05 -0.23 7.81
N ALA A 121 28.00 -0.36 6.99
CA ALA A 121 28.17 -0.84 5.64
C ALA A 121 29.32 -0.03 5.04
N GLU A 122 30.28 -0.69 4.37
CA GLU A 122 31.21 0.08 3.55
C GLU A 122 30.33 0.83 2.55
N PRO A 123 30.24 2.17 2.65
CA PRO A 123 29.30 2.89 1.81
C PRO A 123 29.70 2.64 0.36
N ALA A 124 28.71 2.41 -0.49
CA ALA A 124 28.91 2.20 -1.92
C ALA A 124 29.71 3.34 -2.57
N TYR A 125 29.75 4.51 -1.93
CA TYR A 125 30.45 5.70 -2.38
C TYR A 125 31.71 6.01 -1.55
N SER A 126 32.88 5.98 -2.20
CA SER A 126 34.19 6.31 -1.59
C SER A 126 34.72 7.71 -1.96
N GLY A 127 33.94 8.49 -2.73
CA GLY A 127 34.29 9.86 -3.13
C GLY A 127 35.37 9.99 -4.22
N LYS A 128 36.10 8.93 -4.60
CA LYS A 128 37.10 8.97 -5.68
C LYS A 128 36.87 7.84 -6.68
N ASN A 129 36.52 8.20 -7.91
CA ASN A 129 36.25 7.28 -9.02
C ASN A 129 35.09 6.29 -8.78
N ALA A 130 34.22 6.55 -7.79
CA ALA A 130 32.98 5.82 -7.60
C ALA A 130 31.87 6.55 -8.36
N PHE A 131 31.05 5.81 -9.11
CA PHE A 131 29.80 6.35 -9.64
C PHE A 131 28.87 6.68 -8.48
N LEU A 132 28.10 7.76 -8.61
CA LEU A 132 27.03 8.05 -7.65
C LEU A 132 25.99 6.94 -7.78
N PRO A 133 25.58 6.31 -6.67
CA PRO A 133 24.55 5.29 -6.71
C PRO A 133 23.21 5.89 -7.15
N GLU A 134 22.49 5.15 -7.98
CA GLU A 134 21.10 5.48 -8.30
C GLU A 134 20.21 5.20 -7.08
N ASP A 135 19.26 6.09 -6.84
CA ASP A 135 18.18 5.86 -5.87
C ASP A 135 17.12 4.98 -6.53
N SER A 136 17.32 3.66 -6.44
CA SER A 136 16.49 2.64 -7.09
C SER A 136 15.61 1.84 -6.12
N ASP A 137 15.75 2.06 -4.81
CA ASP A 137 15.06 1.30 -3.77
C ASP A 137 13.72 1.93 -3.36
N TRP A 138 12.89 2.27 -4.36
CA TRP A 138 11.56 2.83 -4.15
C TRP A 138 10.65 2.57 -5.36
N SER A 139 9.34 2.61 -5.14
CA SER A 139 8.33 2.51 -6.19
C SER A 139 7.60 3.82 -6.40
N VAL A 140 7.14 4.44 -5.31
CA VAL A 140 6.35 5.67 -5.33
C VAL A 140 6.79 6.60 -4.19
N LYS A 141 6.92 7.90 -4.49
CA LYS A 141 7.06 8.96 -3.48
C LYS A 141 5.87 9.90 -3.56
N LEU A 142 5.23 10.16 -2.42
CA LEU A 142 4.04 11.01 -2.32
C LEU A 142 4.33 12.19 -1.42
N LYS A 143 3.93 13.39 -1.84
CA LYS A 143 3.89 14.55 -0.97
C LYS A 143 2.46 14.76 -0.47
N LEU A 144 2.25 14.50 0.81
CA LEU A 144 0.94 14.54 1.46
C LEU A 144 0.87 15.76 2.37
N ALA A 145 -0.27 16.45 2.38
CA ALA A 145 -0.52 17.60 3.24
C ALA A 145 -1.77 17.41 4.08
N SER A 146 -1.88 18.22 5.14
CA SER A 146 -3.07 18.30 5.99
C SER A 146 -3.39 19.76 6.30
N PRO A 147 -4.57 20.08 6.85
CA PRO A 147 -4.88 21.44 7.31
C PRO A 147 -3.88 21.97 8.35
N ALA A 148 -3.27 21.08 9.15
CA ALA A 148 -2.27 21.45 10.14
C ALA A 148 -0.87 21.68 9.54
N VAL A 149 -0.56 20.98 8.44
CA VAL A 149 0.73 21.04 7.74
C VAL A 149 0.49 21.19 6.23
N PRO A 150 0.15 22.41 5.77
CA PRO A 150 -0.27 22.64 4.38
C PRO A 150 0.86 22.52 3.35
N GLU A 151 2.11 22.73 3.77
CA GLU A 151 3.30 22.55 2.90
C GLU A 151 3.56 21.08 2.58
N GLY A 152 2.99 20.17 3.38
CA GLY A 152 3.08 18.73 3.26
C GLY A 152 4.42 18.12 3.69
N VAL A 153 4.41 16.80 3.79
CA VAL A 153 5.56 15.95 4.07
C VAL A 153 5.68 14.87 2.99
N TRP A 154 6.88 14.35 2.78
CA TRP A 154 7.10 13.26 1.85
C TRP A 154 6.92 11.90 2.54
N LEU A 155 6.34 10.98 1.80
CA LEU A 155 6.18 9.56 2.08
C LEU A 155 6.90 8.78 0.97
N ARG A 156 7.71 7.80 1.35
CA ARG A 156 8.41 6.90 0.42
C ARG A 156 7.83 5.49 0.54
N LEU A 157 7.60 4.85 -0.60
CA LEU A 157 7.11 3.47 -0.70
C LEU A 157 8.10 2.61 -1.52
N PRO A 158 8.22 1.31 -1.22
CA PRO A 158 7.63 0.64 -0.05
C PRO A 158 8.30 1.07 1.26
N GLY A 159 7.67 0.76 2.39
CA GLY A 159 8.30 0.95 3.69
C GLY A 159 9.46 -0.03 3.93
N TYR A 160 10.46 0.37 4.71
CA TYR A 160 11.64 -0.48 5.01
C TYR A 160 11.36 -1.62 6.02
N ASP A 161 10.18 -1.64 6.66
CA ASP A 161 9.86 -2.57 7.74
C ASP A 161 9.14 -3.85 7.27
N GLY A 162 8.82 -3.94 5.97
CA GLY A 162 8.14 -5.10 5.37
C GLY A 162 6.73 -5.34 5.89
N LYS A 163 6.10 -4.34 6.52
CA LYS A 163 4.70 -4.39 6.92
C LYS A 163 3.79 -4.07 5.73
N MET A 164 2.50 -4.32 5.92
CA MET A 164 1.48 -3.85 4.98
C MET A 164 1.52 -2.33 4.90
N ALA A 165 1.28 -1.78 3.71
CA ALA A 165 1.43 -0.35 3.41
C ALA A 165 0.83 0.59 4.47
N GLU A 166 -0.38 0.32 4.98
CA GLU A 166 -1.08 1.17 5.95
C GLU A 166 -0.45 1.16 7.35
N ASP A 167 0.18 0.05 7.73
CA ASP A 167 0.83 -0.15 9.02
C ASP A 167 2.35 0.10 8.97
N ALA A 168 2.88 0.38 7.78
CA ALA A 168 4.29 0.65 7.56
C ALA A 168 4.73 1.86 8.38
N ASP A 169 5.91 1.77 9.00
CA ASP A 169 6.48 2.86 9.81
C ASP A 169 6.52 4.19 9.02
N GLU A 170 6.78 4.11 7.71
CA GLU A 170 6.74 5.25 6.78
C GLU A 170 5.37 5.97 6.79
N VAL A 171 4.26 5.23 6.69
CA VAL A 171 2.90 5.79 6.68
C VAL A 171 2.54 6.33 8.06
N VAL A 172 2.81 5.56 9.12
CA VAL A 172 2.52 5.99 10.50
C VAL A 172 3.23 7.29 10.84
N LEU A 173 4.53 7.39 10.52
CA LEU A 173 5.32 8.60 10.74
C LEU A 173 4.80 9.80 9.94
N ALA A 174 4.40 9.60 8.68
CA ALA A 174 3.83 10.65 7.86
C ALA A 174 2.50 11.18 8.46
N LEU A 175 1.61 10.29 8.90
CA LEU A 175 0.33 10.67 9.53
C LEU A 175 0.55 11.41 10.87
N ASP A 176 1.50 10.97 11.68
CA ASP A 176 1.87 11.62 12.96
C ASP A 176 2.35 13.06 12.73
N GLU A 177 3.28 13.29 11.80
CA GLU A 177 3.79 14.64 11.50
C GLU A 177 2.70 15.52 10.88
N LEU A 178 1.82 14.95 10.05
CA LEU A 178 0.66 15.62 9.48
C LEU A 178 -0.48 15.87 10.49
N ARG A 179 -0.42 15.25 11.68
CA ARG A 179 -1.41 15.34 12.76
C ARG A 179 -2.81 14.87 12.35
N VAL A 180 -2.86 13.81 11.57
CA VAL A 180 -4.09 13.17 11.10
C VAL A 180 -4.09 11.69 11.50
N LYS A 181 -5.24 11.02 11.41
CA LYS A 181 -5.37 9.61 11.82
C LYS A 181 -5.43 8.64 10.64
N SER A 182 -5.70 9.15 9.45
CA SER A 182 -5.88 8.34 8.24
C SER A 182 -5.33 9.07 7.02
N LEU A 183 -4.89 8.30 6.02
CA LEU A 183 -4.51 8.80 4.70
C LEU A 183 -5.66 9.53 4.00
N GLU A 184 -6.92 9.22 4.33
CA GLU A 184 -8.09 9.89 3.76
C GLU A 184 -8.28 11.32 4.30
N ASP A 185 -7.64 11.67 5.43
CA ASP A 185 -7.60 13.04 5.95
C ASP A 185 -6.50 13.89 5.28
N CYS A 186 -5.70 13.29 4.39
CA CYS A 186 -4.61 13.95 3.69
C CYS A 186 -5.07 14.54 2.34
N THR A 187 -4.28 15.49 1.84
CA THR A 187 -4.37 16.01 0.47
C THR A 187 -3.09 15.64 -0.28
N LEU A 188 -3.23 14.99 -1.45
CA LEU A 188 -2.10 14.68 -2.31
C LEU A 188 -1.65 15.95 -3.07
N LEU A 189 -0.42 16.41 -2.82
CA LEU A 189 0.18 17.56 -3.50
C LEU A 189 1.02 17.15 -4.71
N GLU A 190 1.79 16.09 -4.57
CA GLU A 190 2.71 15.60 -5.59
C GLU A 190 2.84 14.07 -5.49
N ALA A 191 3.03 13.41 -6.63
CA ALA A 191 3.31 11.98 -6.69
C ALA A 191 4.39 11.72 -7.75
N ARG A 192 5.38 10.90 -7.40
CA ARG A 192 6.44 10.42 -8.30
C ARG A 192 6.42 8.90 -8.31
N CYS A 193 6.63 8.30 -9.48
CA CYS A 193 6.75 6.87 -9.67
C CYS A 193 8.14 6.56 -10.23
N ILE A 194 8.75 5.45 -9.80
CA ILE A 194 9.99 4.97 -10.41
C ILE A 194 9.78 4.52 -11.86
N LEU A 195 8.55 4.11 -12.20
CA LEU A 195 8.15 3.76 -13.56
C LEU A 195 7.60 5.01 -14.28
N PRO A 196 8.33 5.60 -15.24
CA PRO A 196 7.82 6.74 -16.01
C PRO A 196 6.57 6.38 -16.83
N GLU A 197 6.40 5.12 -17.22
CA GLU A 197 5.24 4.60 -17.95
C GLU A 197 3.97 4.52 -17.08
N ALA A 198 4.09 4.64 -15.75
CA ALA A 198 2.92 4.65 -14.87
C ALA A 198 2.08 5.92 -14.99
N GLY A 199 2.55 6.95 -15.71
CA GLY A 199 1.81 8.18 -15.98
C GLY A 199 1.63 9.07 -14.75
N ASP A 200 0.70 10.03 -14.85
CA ASP A 200 0.44 11.00 -13.78
C ASP A 200 -0.45 10.39 -12.68
N LEU A 201 0.15 9.95 -11.58
CA LEU A 201 -0.54 9.29 -10.47
C LEU A 201 -1.57 10.19 -9.79
N THR A 202 -1.36 11.51 -9.78
CA THR A 202 -2.26 12.48 -9.12
C THR A 202 -3.66 12.54 -9.75
N LYS A 203 -3.80 12.02 -10.97
CA LYS A 203 -5.07 11.97 -11.73
C LYS A 203 -5.69 10.57 -11.79
N GLN A 204 -5.02 9.56 -11.27
CA GLN A 204 -5.42 8.15 -11.43
C GLN A 204 -6.25 7.63 -10.25
N TYR A 205 -6.11 8.25 -9.07
CA TYR A 205 -6.68 7.75 -7.82
C TYR A 205 -7.61 8.77 -7.18
N SER A 206 -8.74 8.27 -6.66
CA SER A 206 -9.67 9.04 -5.83
C SER A 206 -9.40 8.87 -4.33
N SER A 207 -8.69 7.81 -3.94
CA SER A 207 -8.28 7.50 -2.56
C SER A 207 -6.76 7.47 -2.48
N ILE A 208 -6.20 8.11 -1.45
CA ILE A 208 -4.76 8.08 -1.18
C ILE A 208 -4.36 6.70 -0.66
N THR A 209 -5.24 6.04 0.11
CA THR A 209 -5.01 4.69 0.62
C THR A 209 -4.81 3.69 -0.52
N ASP A 210 -5.66 3.73 -1.55
CA ASP A 210 -5.50 2.88 -2.74
C ASP A 210 -4.17 3.14 -3.47
N LEU A 211 -3.80 4.42 -3.62
CA LEU A 211 -2.54 4.79 -4.26
C LEU A 211 -1.32 4.29 -3.46
N VAL A 212 -1.37 4.41 -2.12
CA VAL A 212 -0.32 3.90 -1.24
C VAL A 212 -0.21 2.38 -1.36
N ARG A 213 -1.33 1.66 -1.33
CA ARG A 213 -1.37 0.21 -1.48
C ARG A 213 -0.82 -0.27 -2.84
N ASP A 214 -1.25 0.35 -3.94
CA ASP A 214 -0.80 -0.03 -5.28
C ASP A 214 0.69 0.38 -5.51
N GLY A 215 1.12 1.49 -4.91
CA GLY A 215 2.53 1.90 -4.89
C GLY A 215 3.40 0.91 -4.12
N ASP A 216 2.96 0.46 -2.95
CA ASP A 216 3.65 -0.53 -2.13
C ASP A 216 3.74 -1.90 -2.84
N ASN A 217 2.63 -2.34 -3.46
CA ASN A 217 2.60 -3.54 -4.30
C ASN A 217 3.62 -3.48 -5.44
N LEU A 218 3.78 -2.32 -6.09
CA LEU A 218 4.83 -2.15 -7.10
C LEU A 218 6.23 -2.28 -6.48
N GLY A 219 6.43 -1.78 -5.26
CA GLY A 219 7.66 -1.95 -4.50
C GLY A 219 8.04 -3.42 -4.34
N TYR A 220 7.11 -4.26 -3.89
CA TYR A 220 7.33 -5.70 -3.77
C TYR A 220 7.64 -6.36 -5.10
N VAL A 221 6.89 -6.02 -6.15
CA VAL A 221 7.12 -6.54 -7.51
C VAL A 221 8.55 -6.25 -8.00
N LEU A 222 9.04 -5.03 -7.78
CA LEU A 222 10.38 -4.59 -8.18
C LEU A 222 11.49 -5.22 -7.32
N ALA A 223 11.22 -5.47 -6.04
CA ALA A 223 12.16 -6.15 -5.15
C ALA A 223 12.28 -7.66 -5.47
N GLU A 224 11.17 -8.34 -5.77
CA GLU A 224 11.15 -9.78 -6.03
C GLU A 224 11.68 -10.17 -7.42
N GLN A 225 11.50 -9.30 -8.42
CA GLN A 225 11.94 -9.51 -9.82
C GLN A 225 11.57 -10.90 -10.36
N GLY A 226 10.34 -11.33 -10.08
CA GLY A 226 9.84 -12.65 -10.47
C GLY A 226 10.62 -13.82 -9.87
N GLN A 227 11.10 -13.66 -8.63
CA GLN A 227 11.96 -14.59 -7.89
C GLN A 227 13.38 -14.69 -8.48
N GLY A 228 13.93 -13.54 -8.90
CA GLY A 228 15.28 -13.45 -9.47
C GLY A 228 15.42 -14.07 -10.87
N LYS A 229 14.35 -14.05 -11.68
CA LYS A 229 14.43 -14.53 -13.07
C LYS A 229 15.37 -13.64 -13.88
N ALA A 230 16.22 -14.25 -14.70
CA ALA A 230 17.09 -13.52 -15.60
C ALA A 230 16.28 -12.59 -16.52
N HIS A 231 16.79 -11.36 -16.71
CA HIS A 231 16.18 -10.33 -17.56
C HIS A 231 14.74 -9.95 -17.20
N TRP A 232 14.31 -10.18 -15.94
CA TRP A 232 12.94 -9.86 -15.54
C TRP A 232 12.63 -8.36 -15.69
N LEU A 233 13.54 -7.49 -15.23
CA LEU A 233 13.39 -6.03 -15.35
C LEU A 233 13.37 -5.58 -16.82
N ASP A 234 14.30 -6.07 -17.64
CA ASP A 234 14.36 -5.76 -19.08
C ASP A 234 13.05 -6.16 -19.77
N LYS A 235 12.58 -7.37 -19.48
CA LYS A 235 11.32 -7.90 -20.01
C LYS A 235 10.12 -7.10 -19.52
N PHE A 236 10.12 -6.67 -18.25
CA PHE A 236 9.04 -5.88 -17.68
C PHE A 236 8.97 -4.49 -18.33
N ALA A 237 10.10 -3.79 -18.44
CA ALA A 237 10.18 -2.50 -19.12
C ALA A 237 9.73 -2.62 -20.59
N ALA A 238 10.19 -3.62 -21.32
CA ALA A 238 9.77 -3.89 -22.69
C ALA A 238 8.27 -4.19 -22.80
N ALA A 239 7.67 -4.87 -21.81
CA ALA A 239 6.24 -5.11 -21.77
C ALA A 239 5.43 -3.83 -21.47
N LEU A 240 5.91 -2.96 -20.60
CA LEU A 240 5.29 -1.65 -20.33
C LEU A 240 5.26 -0.79 -21.61
N GLU A 241 6.37 -0.78 -22.36
CA GLU A 241 6.47 -0.10 -23.66
C GLU A 241 5.54 -0.74 -24.70
N TYR A 242 5.52 -2.07 -24.80
CA TYR A 242 4.68 -2.80 -25.76
C TYR A 242 3.20 -2.52 -25.60
N GLU A 243 2.75 -2.41 -24.36
CA GLU A 243 1.34 -2.18 -24.03
C GLU A 243 0.95 -0.69 -24.03
N ASP A 244 1.89 0.21 -24.31
CA ASP A 244 1.72 1.67 -24.13
C ASP A 244 1.15 1.97 -22.73
N CYS A 245 1.81 1.46 -21.69
CA CYS A 245 1.35 1.64 -20.31
C CYS A 245 1.26 3.13 -19.95
N ARG A 246 0.17 3.52 -19.29
CA ARG A 246 -0.12 4.91 -18.85
C ARG A 246 -0.62 5.02 -17.42
N THR A 247 -0.76 3.91 -16.70
CA THR A 247 -1.33 3.88 -15.34
C THR A 247 -0.60 2.90 -14.45
N LEU A 248 -0.51 3.19 -13.16
CA LEU A 248 0.11 2.29 -12.17
C LEU A 248 -0.62 0.95 -12.07
N LYS A 249 -1.95 0.95 -12.05
CA LYS A 249 -2.76 -0.28 -12.05
C LYS A 249 -2.45 -1.16 -13.26
N PHE A 250 -2.26 -0.58 -14.44
CA PHE A 250 -1.91 -1.38 -15.62
C PHE A 250 -0.49 -1.92 -15.55
N ALA A 251 0.45 -1.16 -15.00
CA ALA A 251 1.80 -1.65 -14.75
C ALA A 251 1.81 -2.89 -13.83
N LEU A 252 0.98 -2.89 -12.78
CA LEU A 252 0.80 -4.04 -11.88
C LEU A 252 0.20 -5.26 -12.60
N ASP A 253 -0.85 -5.05 -13.40
CA ASP A 253 -1.41 -6.10 -14.26
C ASP A 253 -0.34 -6.67 -15.22
N ILE A 254 0.49 -5.83 -15.82
CA ILE A 254 1.56 -6.28 -16.72
C ILE A 254 2.59 -7.12 -15.96
N ALA A 255 3.01 -6.68 -14.78
CA ALA A 255 4.01 -7.38 -13.96
C ALA A 255 3.59 -8.81 -13.61
N GLN A 256 2.33 -9.02 -13.20
CA GLN A 256 1.81 -10.36 -12.88
C GLN A 256 1.61 -11.22 -14.14
N ASN A 257 1.42 -10.59 -15.30
CA ASN A 257 1.19 -11.27 -16.57
C ASN A 257 2.45 -11.38 -17.45
N LEU A 258 3.66 -11.26 -16.91
CA LEU A 258 4.88 -11.38 -17.74
C LEU A 258 5.05 -12.73 -18.45
N HIS A 259 4.29 -13.75 -18.06
CA HIS A 259 4.22 -15.03 -18.73
C HIS A 259 3.44 -14.99 -20.06
N CYS A 260 2.68 -13.93 -20.34
CA CYS A 260 1.97 -13.65 -21.59
C CYS A 260 2.87 -13.10 -22.72
N TYR A 261 4.14 -12.85 -22.40
CA TYR A 261 5.11 -12.33 -23.34
C TYR A 261 6.24 -13.32 -23.58
N GLU A 262 6.64 -13.45 -24.84
CA GLU A 262 7.90 -14.05 -25.23
C GLU A 262 9.00 -12.99 -25.23
N TRP A 263 10.19 -13.35 -24.75
CA TRP A 263 11.33 -12.46 -24.62
C TRP A 263 12.57 -13.13 -25.21
N VAL A 264 13.25 -12.41 -26.09
CA VAL A 264 14.55 -12.79 -26.65
C VAL A 264 15.56 -11.72 -26.24
N PRO A 265 16.44 -11.98 -25.27
CA PRO A 265 17.45 -11.01 -24.87
C PRO A 265 18.45 -10.77 -26.00
N ARG A 266 19.10 -9.60 -26.03
CA ARG A 266 20.01 -9.20 -27.12
C ARG A 266 21.15 -10.18 -27.34
N ASP A 267 21.68 -10.78 -26.28
CA ASP A 267 22.72 -11.80 -26.34
C ASP A 267 22.22 -13.18 -26.82
N GLY A 268 20.90 -13.39 -26.81
CA GLY A 268 20.22 -14.60 -27.30
C GLY A 268 19.82 -14.57 -28.78
N VAL A 269 19.95 -13.43 -29.46
CA VAL A 269 19.51 -13.21 -30.86
C VAL A 269 20.13 -14.20 -31.84
N LYS A 270 21.44 -14.47 -31.73
CA LYS A 270 22.13 -15.47 -32.58
C LYS A 270 21.59 -16.87 -32.41
N GLU A 271 21.32 -17.25 -31.16
CA GLU A 271 20.81 -18.59 -30.84
C GLU A 271 19.37 -18.75 -31.33
N PHE A 272 18.58 -17.66 -31.31
CA PHE A 272 17.25 -17.62 -31.90
C PHE A 272 17.28 -17.92 -33.41
N ALA A 273 18.15 -17.24 -34.17
CA ALA A 273 18.36 -17.53 -35.59
C ALA A 273 18.85 -18.96 -35.82
N ALA A 274 19.84 -19.42 -35.06
CA ALA A 274 20.37 -20.78 -35.17
C ALA A 274 19.27 -21.83 -34.94
N ASN A 275 18.42 -21.64 -33.93
CA ASN A 275 17.29 -22.52 -33.65
C ASN A 275 16.28 -22.55 -34.81
N ASN A 276 15.99 -21.40 -35.41
CA ASN A 276 15.13 -21.35 -36.58
C ASN A 276 15.73 -22.13 -37.77
N LEU A 277 17.00 -21.93 -38.10
CA LEU A 277 17.69 -22.68 -39.17
C LEU A 277 17.71 -24.19 -38.92
N ARG A 278 17.84 -24.63 -37.66
CA ARG A 278 17.75 -26.05 -37.29
C ARG A 278 16.39 -26.66 -37.63
N THR A 279 15.29 -25.90 -37.54
CA THR A 279 13.95 -26.38 -37.95
C THR A 279 13.89 -26.68 -39.46
N TYR A 280 14.67 -25.94 -40.26
CA TYR A 280 14.86 -26.20 -41.70
C TYR A 280 15.93 -27.26 -42.00
N HIS A 281 16.45 -27.95 -40.97
CA HIS A 281 17.46 -29.00 -41.08
C HIS A 281 18.78 -28.51 -41.72
N VAL A 282 19.13 -27.24 -41.53
CA VAL A 282 20.43 -26.69 -41.95
C VAL A 282 21.55 -27.34 -41.11
N PRO A 283 22.66 -27.81 -41.72
CA PRO A 283 23.75 -28.45 -40.98
C PRO A 283 24.42 -27.54 -39.95
N GLU A 284 24.74 -28.06 -38.78
CA GLU A 284 25.37 -27.30 -37.69
C GLU A 284 26.75 -26.76 -38.08
N GLU A 285 27.47 -27.47 -38.96
CA GLU A 285 28.75 -27.00 -39.51
C GLU A 285 28.57 -25.71 -40.30
N LEU A 286 27.47 -25.55 -41.04
CA LEU A 286 27.18 -24.34 -41.81
C LEU A 286 26.74 -23.21 -40.88
N ILE A 287 25.87 -23.49 -39.90
CA ILE A 287 25.42 -22.50 -38.90
C ILE A 287 26.62 -21.91 -38.15
N ARG A 288 27.58 -22.75 -37.75
CA ARG A 288 28.79 -22.32 -37.00
C ARG A 288 29.93 -21.82 -37.88
N SER A 289 29.79 -21.88 -39.20
CA SER A 289 30.89 -21.56 -40.12
C SER A 289 31.24 -20.07 -40.19
N GLY A 290 30.35 -19.19 -39.70
CA GLY A 290 30.46 -17.74 -39.90
C GLY A 290 30.09 -17.27 -41.31
N ASN A 291 29.63 -18.18 -42.19
CA ASN A 291 29.18 -17.84 -43.55
C ASN A 291 27.73 -17.35 -43.60
N ILE A 292 26.98 -17.48 -42.51
CA ILE A 292 25.63 -16.93 -42.35
C ILE A 292 25.74 -15.80 -41.34
N ASP A 293 25.23 -14.62 -41.72
CA ASP A 293 25.05 -13.52 -40.78
C ASP A 293 23.82 -13.81 -39.90
N LEU A 294 24.07 -14.44 -38.75
CA LEU A 294 23.03 -14.84 -37.82
C LEU A 294 22.37 -13.65 -37.12
N ASP A 295 23.08 -12.54 -36.96
CA ASP A 295 22.53 -11.33 -36.34
C ASP A 295 21.48 -10.71 -37.27
N ALA A 296 21.87 -10.39 -38.50
CA ALA A 296 20.96 -9.80 -39.47
C ALA A 296 19.76 -10.72 -39.78
N TYR A 297 19.99 -12.03 -39.87
CA TYR A 297 18.91 -12.99 -40.09
C TYR A 297 17.94 -13.08 -38.91
N ALA A 298 18.44 -13.00 -37.67
CA ALA A 298 17.59 -13.03 -36.49
C ALA A 298 16.73 -11.78 -36.37
N GLU A 299 17.31 -10.59 -36.61
CA GLU A 299 16.60 -9.30 -36.57
C GLU A 299 15.45 -9.29 -37.60
N ASP A 300 15.73 -9.65 -38.86
CA ASP A 300 14.71 -9.80 -39.91
C ASP A 300 13.60 -10.79 -39.52
N LEU A 301 13.97 -11.91 -38.89
CA LEU A 301 13.03 -12.95 -38.47
C LEU A 301 12.15 -12.49 -37.30
N LEU A 302 12.73 -11.82 -36.30
CA LEU A 302 12.01 -11.30 -35.14
C LEU A 302 10.99 -10.24 -35.57
N GLU A 303 11.40 -9.27 -36.38
CA GLU A 303 10.53 -8.23 -36.91
C GLU A 303 9.38 -8.82 -37.74
N SER A 304 9.69 -9.72 -38.68
CA SER A 304 8.67 -10.38 -39.51
C SER A 304 7.74 -11.31 -38.74
N SER A 305 8.15 -11.75 -37.54
CA SER A 305 7.35 -12.55 -36.62
C SER A 305 6.54 -11.70 -35.62
N GLY A 306 6.59 -10.37 -35.70
CA GLY A 306 5.82 -9.47 -34.85
C GLY A 306 6.42 -9.21 -33.48
N TYR A 307 7.74 -9.40 -33.32
CA TYR A 307 8.47 -8.93 -32.15
C TYR A 307 8.75 -7.43 -32.28
N MET A 308 8.68 -6.74 -31.15
CA MET A 308 9.09 -5.35 -30.97
C MET A 308 10.45 -5.31 -30.27
N GLU A 309 11.40 -4.55 -30.81
CA GLU A 309 12.67 -4.27 -30.13
C GLU A 309 12.42 -3.28 -29.01
N ALA A 310 12.83 -3.62 -27.79
CA ALA A 310 12.70 -2.74 -26.63
C ALA A 310 13.51 -1.46 -26.86
N GLY A 311 13.00 -0.30 -26.45
CA GLY A 311 13.67 1.00 -26.64
C GLY A 311 15.02 1.13 -25.91
N SER A 312 15.29 0.25 -24.95
CA SER A 312 16.59 0.11 -24.28
C SER A 312 17.62 -0.74 -25.05
N GLU A 313 17.23 -1.29 -26.22
CA GLU A 313 18.02 -2.20 -27.06
C GLU A 313 18.47 -3.49 -26.34
N THR A 314 17.81 -3.84 -25.23
CA THR A 314 18.13 -5.01 -24.39
C THR A 314 17.60 -6.33 -24.94
N GLY A 315 16.66 -6.29 -25.87
CA GLY A 315 16.08 -7.48 -26.50
C GLY A 315 14.78 -7.21 -27.24
N TYR A 316 14.09 -8.29 -27.59
CA TYR A 316 12.88 -8.30 -28.39
C TYR A 316 11.73 -8.98 -27.65
N LEU A 317 10.53 -8.40 -27.74
CA LEU A 317 9.34 -8.85 -27.03
C LEU A 317 8.13 -9.00 -27.96
N THR A 318 7.32 -10.04 -27.72
CA THR A 318 6.00 -10.16 -28.35
C THR A 318 4.99 -10.85 -27.44
N ARG A 319 3.70 -10.71 -27.74
CA ARG A 319 2.62 -11.43 -27.06
C ARG A 319 2.52 -12.87 -27.57
N ASN A 320 2.44 -13.84 -26.67
CA ASN A 320 2.31 -15.27 -27.02
C ASN A 320 0.85 -15.77 -27.10
N GLY A 321 -0.12 -14.86 -27.00
CA GLY A 321 -1.55 -15.18 -27.09
C GLY A 321 -2.16 -15.84 -25.86
N LYS A 322 -1.40 -16.01 -24.76
CA LYS A 322 -1.99 -16.42 -23.46
C LYS A 322 -2.92 -15.33 -22.92
N GLU A 323 -3.88 -15.76 -22.12
CA GLU A 323 -4.85 -14.88 -21.48
C GLU A 323 -4.15 -13.90 -20.51
N PHE A 324 -4.51 -12.62 -20.63
CA PHE A 324 -3.99 -11.55 -19.77
C PHE A 324 -5.04 -11.20 -18.72
N VAL A 325 -4.71 -11.44 -17.45
CA VAL A 325 -5.62 -11.21 -16.33
C VAL A 325 -5.52 -9.76 -15.85
N ARG A 326 -6.64 -9.06 -15.77
CA ARG A 326 -6.71 -7.67 -15.30
C ARG A 326 -7.30 -7.61 -13.89
N ASP A 327 -6.48 -7.80 -12.87
CA ASP A 327 -6.93 -7.74 -11.48
C ASP A 327 -6.97 -6.30 -10.96
N PHE A 328 -6.08 -5.43 -11.47
CA PHE A 328 -5.96 -4.05 -11.04
C PHE A 328 -6.73 -3.08 -11.95
N THR A 329 -6.70 -3.27 -13.28
CA THR A 329 -7.37 -2.37 -14.25
C THR A 329 -8.79 -2.77 -14.61
N ALA A 330 -9.23 -3.98 -14.27
CA ALA A 330 -10.66 -4.24 -14.29
C ALA A 330 -11.32 -3.20 -13.37
N PRO A 331 -12.49 -2.63 -13.75
CA PRO A 331 -13.30 -1.92 -12.77
C PRO A 331 -13.41 -2.87 -11.60
N ALA A 332 -13.05 -2.42 -10.39
CA ALA A 332 -13.05 -3.24 -9.20
C ALA A 332 -14.43 -3.91 -9.12
N GLN A 333 -14.52 -5.13 -9.64
CA GLN A 333 -15.41 -6.12 -9.12
C GLN A 333 -14.69 -6.45 -7.81
N GLN A 334 -14.82 -5.56 -6.81
CA GLN A 334 -14.94 -6.01 -5.44
C GLN A 334 -15.89 -7.18 -5.57
N ASP A 335 -15.35 -8.41 -5.53
CA ASP A 335 -16.17 -9.59 -5.61
C ASP A 335 -17.10 -9.41 -4.43
N VAL A 336 -18.33 -9.01 -4.73
CA VAL A 336 -19.30 -8.57 -3.71
C VAL A 336 -19.49 -9.69 -2.69
N LEU A 337 -19.25 -10.94 -3.10
CA LEU A 337 -19.28 -12.08 -2.22
C LEU A 337 -18.03 -12.21 -1.34
N LYS A 338 -16.85 -11.71 -1.73
CA LYS A 338 -15.65 -11.69 -0.88
C LYS A 338 -15.53 -10.44 -0.01
N ALA A 339 -16.21 -9.36 -0.39
CA ALA A 339 -16.16 -8.09 0.34
C ALA A 339 -16.93 -8.13 1.68
N VAL A 340 -17.87 -9.06 1.84
CA VAL A 340 -18.68 -9.23 3.05
C VAL A 340 -18.45 -10.62 3.63
N PRO A 341 -17.99 -10.76 4.90
CA PRO A 341 -17.67 -12.06 5.49
C PRO A 341 -18.82 -13.08 5.48
N MET A 342 -20.06 -12.62 5.63
CA MET A 342 -21.25 -13.48 5.54
C MET A 342 -21.44 -14.04 4.13
N LEU A 343 -21.27 -13.20 3.11
CA LEU A 343 -21.38 -13.62 1.71
C LEU A 343 -20.24 -14.55 1.31
N GLU A 344 -19.03 -14.33 1.84
CA GLU A 344 -17.88 -15.16 1.51
C GLU A 344 -18.12 -16.58 2.01
N LYS A 345 -18.57 -16.70 3.26
CA LYS A 345 -18.94 -17.97 3.87
C LYS A 345 -20.05 -18.67 3.08
N MET A 346 -21.12 -17.98 2.71
CA MET A 346 -22.21 -18.56 1.93
C MET A 346 -21.76 -19.00 0.53
N SER A 347 -20.96 -18.18 -0.15
CA SER A 347 -20.45 -18.46 -1.49
C SER A 347 -19.51 -19.65 -1.53
N SER A 348 -18.72 -19.87 -0.47
CA SER A 348 -17.86 -21.05 -0.33
C SER A 348 -18.63 -22.38 -0.19
N GLN A 349 -19.92 -22.30 0.18
CA GLN A 349 -20.80 -23.44 0.41
C GLN A 349 -21.82 -23.65 -0.72
N ALA A 350 -21.96 -22.67 -1.63
CA ALA A 350 -22.89 -22.71 -2.75
C ALA A 350 -22.31 -23.38 -4.00
N ALA A 351 -23.18 -23.80 -4.92
CA ALA A 351 -22.72 -24.27 -6.23
C ALA A 351 -22.09 -23.10 -7.02
N PRO A 352 -21.07 -23.35 -7.88
CA PRO A 352 -20.41 -22.29 -8.63
C PRO A 352 -21.35 -21.44 -9.50
N GLU A 353 -22.39 -22.07 -10.05
CA GLU A 353 -23.43 -21.41 -10.87
C GLU A 353 -24.29 -20.46 -10.02
N ASP A 354 -24.74 -20.91 -8.84
CA ASP A 354 -25.56 -20.10 -7.91
C ASP A 354 -24.76 -18.92 -7.35
N ALA A 355 -23.49 -19.15 -7.01
CA ALA A 355 -22.59 -18.08 -6.58
C ALA A 355 -22.33 -17.07 -7.70
N ALA A 356 -22.27 -17.50 -8.97
CA ALA A 356 -22.09 -16.60 -10.10
C ALA A 356 -23.35 -15.77 -10.37
N ALA A 357 -24.53 -16.37 -10.27
CA ALA A 357 -25.80 -15.67 -10.39
C ALA A 357 -25.98 -14.63 -9.26
N ALA A 358 -25.70 -15.02 -8.01
CA ALA A 358 -25.77 -14.12 -6.86
C ALA A 358 -24.75 -12.97 -6.95
N ARG A 359 -23.51 -13.24 -7.40
CA ARG A 359 -22.50 -12.19 -7.68
C ARG A 359 -23.05 -11.14 -8.63
N ALA A 360 -23.62 -11.57 -9.76
CA ALA A 360 -24.13 -10.67 -10.78
C ALA A 360 -25.30 -9.83 -10.26
N ALA A 361 -26.26 -10.47 -9.59
CA ALA A 361 -27.45 -9.80 -9.06
C ALA A 361 -27.11 -8.78 -7.98
N ILE A 362 -26.26 -9.13 -7.00
CA ILE A 362 -25.84 -8.20 -5.95
C ILE A 362 -25.02 -7.04 -6.54
N ALA A 363 -24.12 -7.31 -7.49
CA ALA A 363 -23.35 -6.25 -8.15
C ALA A 363 -24.26 -5.28 -8.93
N GLU A 364 -25.32 -5.78 -9.56
CA GLU A 364 -26.32 -4.97 -10.25
C GLU A 364 -27.14 -4.13 -9.26
N ALA A 365 -27.62 -4.72 -8.17
CA ALA A 365 -28.40 -4.02 -7.14
C ALA A 365 -27.61 -2.91 -6.44
N LEU A 366 -26.29 -3.09 -6.29
CA LEU A 366 -25.38 -2.12 -5.70
C LEU A 366 -24.78 -1.14 -6.72
N ALA A 367 -25.10 -1.28 -8.01
CA ALA A 367 -24.56 -0.41 -9.06
C ALA A 367 -24.93 1.06 -8.79
N GLY A 368 -23.91 1.92 -8.71
CA GLY A 368 -24.08 3.35 -8.43
C GLY A 368 -24.18 3.72 -6.94
N ARG A 369 -24.12 2.76 -6.01
CA ARG A 369 -24.09 3.01 -4.56
C ARG A 369 -22.67 3.13 -3.97
N GLY A 370 -21.64 2.74 -4.72
CA GLY A 370 -20.24 2.77 -4.28
C GLY A 370 -19.97 1.86 -3.06
N GLU A 371 -18.85 2.09 -2.36
CA GLU A 371 -18.44 1.29 -1.19
C GLU A 371 -19.44 1.36 -0.03
N CYS A 372 -20.18 2.46 0.09
CA CYS A 372 -21.27 2.60 1.06
C CYS A 372 -22.37 1.55 0.86
N GLY A 373 -22.62 1.11 -0.38
CA GLY A 373 -23.65 0.11 -0.69
C GLY A 373 -23.34 -1.26 -0.09
N LEU A 374 -22.07 -1.69 -0.10
CA LEU A 374 -21.65 -2.96 0.51
C LEU A 374 -21.78 -2.92 2.03
N ARG A 375 -21.37 -1.81 2.65
CA ARG A 375 -21.50 -1.59 4.10
C ARG A 375 -22.96 -1.58 4.54
N GLN A 376 -23.84 -0.96 3.76
CA GLN A 376 -25.29 -0.97 3.97
C GLN A 376 -25.89 -2.38 3.81
N LEU A 377 -25.49 -3.11 2.77
CA LEU A 377 -25.92 -4.50 2.56
C LEU A 377 -25.53 -5.40 3.72
N GLN A 378 -24.29 -5.32 4.20
CA GLN A 378 -23.85 -6.08 5.35
C GLN A 378 -24.69 -5.77 6.59
N ALA A 379 -24.97 -4.50 6.86
CA ALA A 379 -25.75 -4.09 8.02
C ALA A 379 -27.21 -4.59 7.94
N ALA A 380 -27.81 -4.55 6.74
CA ALA A 380 -29.15 -5.08 6.48
C ALA A 380 -29.20 -6.61 6.64
N MET A 381 -28.22 -7.32 6.09
CA MET A 381 -28.09 -8.78 6.23
C MET A 381 -27.96 -9.23 7.68
N GLU A 382 -27.22 -8.47 8.51
CA GLU A 382 -27.12 -8.72 9.94
C GLU A 382 -28.44 -8.47 10.67
N SER A 383 -29.19 -7.43 10.27
CA SER A 383 -30.48 -7.10 10.90
C SER A 383 -31.56 -8.14 10.65
N GLU A 384 -31.48 -8.87 9.52
CA GLU A 384 -32.45 -9.89 9.14
C GLU A 384 -31.96 -11.34 9.37
N ASP A 385 -30.82 -11.52 10.05
CA ASP A 385 -30.21 -12.85 10.26
C ASP A 385 -30.06 -13.65 8.96
N CYS A 386 -29.62 -12.99 7.87
CA CYS A 386 -29.50 -13.57 6.53
C CYS A 386 -28.71 -14.90 6.54
N ALA A 387 -29.31 -15.95 5.97
CA ALA A 387 -28.81 -17.32 6.03
C ALA A 387 -28.46 -17.93 4.66
N SER A 388 -28.84 -17.29 3.54
CA SER A 388 -28.53 -17.78 2.19
C SER A 388 -28.15 -16.69 1.18
N LEU A 389 -27.54 -17.10 0.05
CA LEU A 389 -27.25 -16.18 -1.07
C LEU A 389 -28.52 -15.64 -1.74
N GLU A 390 -29.61 -16.41 -1.73
CA GLU A 390 -30.90 -15.98 -2.29
C GLU A 390 -31.49 -14.83 -1.45
N GLU A 391 -31.51 -14.99 -0.13
CA GLU A 391 -31.92 -13.93 0.80
C GLU A 391 -31.01 -12.69 0.68
N ALA A 392 -29.70 -12.88 0.50
CA ALA A 392 -28.78 -11.77 0.31
C ALA A 392 -29.07 -10.96 -0.96
N VAL A 393 -29.45 -11.63 -2.05
CA VAL A 393 -29.88 -10.98 -3.30
C VAL A 393 -31.19 -10.21 -3.05
N GLU A 394 -32.17 -10.82 -2.36
CA GLU A 394 -33.42 -10.15 -2.04
C GLU A 394 -33.23 -8.91 -1.17
N ILE A 395 -32.33 -8.97 -0.18
CA ILE A 395 -31.96 -7.83 0.67
C ILE A 395 -31.28 -6.74 -0.18
N ALA A 396 -30.35 -7.13 -1.07
CA ALA A 396 -29.67 -6.21 -1.96
C ALA A 396 -30.64 -5.42 -2.86
N ASP A 397 -31.62 -6.09 -3.45
CA ASP A 397 -32.63 -5.49 -4.33
C ASP A 397 -33.55 -4.50 -3.60
N ARG A 398 -33.73 -4.67 -2.28
CA ARG A 398 -34.59 -3.80 -1.46
C ARG A 398 -33.81 -2.92 -0.47
N LEU A 399 -32.54 -2.63 -0.74
CA LEU A 399 -31.73 -1.78 0.14
C LEU A 399 -32.38 -0.41 0.43
N ASP A 400 -33.17 0.12 -0.51
CA ASP A 400 -33.89 1.39 -0.34
C ASP A 400 -35.05 1.33 0.66
N SER A 401 -35.43 0.14 1.12
CA SER A 401 -36.44 -0.05 2.16
C SER A 401 -35.88 0.11 3.58
N TYR A 402 -34.56 0.23 3.71
CA TYR A 402 -33.86 0.45 4.98
C TYR A 402 -33.41 1.90 5.12
N GLU A 403 -33.48 2.39 6.35
CA GLU A 403 -32.84 3.63 6.75
C GLU A 403 -31.56 3.31 7.53
N PHE A 404 -30.46 3.95 7.14
CA PHE A 404 -29.13 3.77 7.74
C PHE A 404 -28.67 5.05 8.42
N VAL A 405 -28.27 4.95 9.69
CA VAL A 405 -27.74 6.08 10.46
C VAL A 405 -26.33 5.76 10.97
N GLU A 406 -25.37 6.63 10.67
CA GLU A 406 -23.98 6.52 11.14
C GLU A 406 -23.90 6.66 12.66
N ILE A 407 -23.47 5.59 13.35
CA ILE A 407 -23.41 5.56 14.83
C ILE A 407 -22.45 6.63 15.35
N GLY A 408 -21.27 6.75 14.74
CA GLY A 408 -20.25 7.72 15.16
C GLY A 408 -20.74 9.17 15.07
N SER A 409 -21.27 9.54 13.88
CA SER A 409 -21.80 10.90 13.65
C SER A 409 -23.02 11.20 14.52
N PHE A 410 -23.92 10.23 14.71
CA PHE A 410 -25.07 10.39 15.57
C PHE A 410 -24.66 10.61 17.03
N ARG A 411 -23.76 9.77 17.56
CA ARG A 411 -23.30 9.86 18.95
C ARG A 411 -22.63 11.19 19.25
N GLU A 412 -21.77 11.68 18.35
CA GLU A 412 -21.12 12.98 18.53
C GLU A 412 -22.14 14.13 18.60
N LYS A 413 -23.13 14.14 17.69
CA LYS A 413 -24.19 15.15 17.69
C LYS A 413 -25.06 15.05 18.95
N ALA A 414 -25.45 13.84 19.33
CA ALA A 414 -26.26 13.58 20.52
C ALA A 414 -25.52 13.96 21.81
N GLU A 415 -24.24 13.62 21.94
CA GLU A 415 -23.42 14.00 23.10
C GLU A 415 -23.34 15.53 23.22
N LYS A 416 -23.04 16.22 22.12
CA LYS A 416 -23.00 17.68 22.10
C LYS A 416 -24.33 18.31 22.53
N GLU A 417 -25.45 17.82 22.00
CA GLU A 417 -26.79 18.29 22.36
C GLU A 417 -27.10 18.08 23.85
N LEU A 418 -26.76 16.91 24.40
CA LEU A 418 -27.02 16.59 25.80
C LEU A 418 -26.15 17.42 26.75
N LEU A 419 -24.89 17.69 26.38
CA LEU A 419 -24.03 18.63 27.09
C LEU A 419 -24.60 20.06 27.07
N GLU A 420 -25.10 20.53 25.93
CA GLU A 420 -25.75 21.85 25.80
C GLU A 420 -27.04 21.95 26.64
N LYS A 421 -27.75 20.83 26.82
CA LYS A 421 -28.92 20.71 27.71
C LYS A 421 -28.54 20.61 29.20
N GLY A 422 -27.26 20.65 29.53
CA GLY A 422 -26.74 20.73 30.90
C GLY A 422 -26.51 19.38 31.59
N LEU A 423 -26.45 18.27 30.83
CA LEU A 423 -26.05 16.98 31.39
C LEU A 423 -24.52 16.92 31.54
N ASP A 424 -24.04 16.31 32.62
CA ASP A 424 -22.62 16.05 32.82
C ASP A 424 -22.13 14.89 31.93
N LYS A 425 -20.91 15.00 31.39
CA LYS A 425 -20.33 13.99 30.50
C LYS A 425 -20.32 12.59 31.12
N LYS A 426 -20.01 12.46 32.43
CA LYS A 426 -20.02 11.15 33.11
C LYS A 426 -21.41 10.56 33.24
N VAL A 427 -22.45 11.37 33.23
CA VAL A 427 -23.85 10.91 33.22
C VAL A 427 -24.23 10.45 31.82
N ILE A 428 -23.82 11.19 30.78
CA ILE A 428 -24.04 10.80 29.39
C ILE A 428 -23.40 9.44 29.12
N ASP A 429 -22.11 9.29 29.41
CA ASP A 429 -21.34 8.06 29.14
C ASP A 429 -21.86 6.83 29.89
N ARG A 430 -22.49 7.01 31.05
CA ARG A 430 -22.91 5.89 31.93
C ARG A 430 -24.39 5.56 31.86
N CYS A 431 -25.24 6.52 31.49
CA CYS A 431 -26.68 6.39 31.66
C CYS A 431 -27.46 6.56 30.36
N VAL A 432 -26.86 7.07 29.28
CA VAL A 432 -27.56 7.27 28.00
C VAL A 432 -27.38 6.02 27.14
N ASP A 433 -28.50 5.36 26.85
CA ASP A 433 -28.56 4.37 25.79
C ASP A 433 -28.73 5.10 24.45
N PHE A 434 -27.61 5.26 23.73
CA PHE A 434 -27.60 5.95 22.44
C PHE A 434 -28.38 5.22 21.35
N THR A 435 -28.61 3.93 21.49
CA THR A 435 -29.43 3.15 20.56
C THR A 435 -30.90 3.49 20.75
N ALA A 436 -31.38 3.46 22.00
CA ALA A 436 -32.73 3.91 22.32
C ALA A 436 -32.94 5.39 21.97
N TYR A 437 -31.91 6.23 22.19
CA TYR A 437 -31.94 7.65 21.83
C TYR A 437 -32.03 7.86 20.31
N ALA A 438 -31.30 7.08 19.51
CA ALA A 438 -31.38 7.11 18.05
C ALA A 438 -32.77 6.69 17.55
N ALA A 439 -33.33 5.60 18.07
CA ALA A 439 -34.66 5.14 17.69
C ALA A 439 -35.73 6.22 17.95
N LEU A 440 -35.70 6.87 19.12
CA LEU A 440 -36.61 7.95 19.46
C LEU A 440 -36.41 9.20 18.59
N THR A 441 -35.15 9.55 18.30
CA THR A 441 -34.82 10.76 17.52
C THR A 441 -35.28 10.65 16.07
N HIS A 442 -35.27 9.43 15.53
CA HIS A 442 -35.69 9.14 14.16
C HIS A 442 -37.11 8.55 14.07
N GLU A 443 -37.86 8.53 15.18
CA GLU A 443 -39.24 8.01 15.25
C GLU A 443 -39.38 6.53 14.83
N PHE A 444 -38.34 5.73 15.03
CA PHE A 444 -38.33 4.29 14.73
C PHE A 444 -38.86 3.48 15.92
N GLU A 445 -39.74 2.50 15.67
CA GLU A 445 -40.21 1.58 16.72
C GLU A 445 -39.09 0.70 17.28
N SER A 446 -38.17 0.28 16.40
CA SER A 446 -36.95 -0.44 16.77
C SER A 446 -35.84 -0.18 15.75
N ILE A 447 -34.59 -0.24 16.21
CA ILE A 447 -33.39 -0.17 15.36
C ILE A 447 -32.45 -1.32 15.68
N TYR A 448 -31.85 -1.89 14.65
CA TYR A 448 -30.77 -2.85 14.78
C TYR A 448 -29.42 -2.11 14.87
N THR A 449 -28.51 -2.59 15.71
CA THR A 449 -27.16 -2.04 15.84
C THR A 449 -26.16 -3.00 15.21
N SER A 450 -25.64 -2.64 14.04
CA SER A 450 -24.57 -3.41 13.39
C SER A 450 -23.22 -2.98 13.96
N GLY A 451 -22.65 -3.83 14.81
CA GLY A 451 -21.34 -3.59 15.42
C GLY A 451 -20.17 -3.69 14.44
N SER A 452 -20.34 -4.47 13.37
CA SER A 452 -19.33 -4.68 12.33
C SER A 452 -19.24 -3.50 11.35
N THR A 453 -20.37 -2.85 11.07
CA THR A 453 -20.45 -1.75 10.11
C THR A 453 -20.52 -0.39 10.78
N GLY A 454 -20.81 -0.29 12.07
CA GLY A 454 -20.99 1.00 12.74
C GLY A 454 -22.24 1.75 12.30
N LEU A 455 -23.27 1.04 11.82
CA LEU A 455 -24.55 1.60 11.37
C LEU A 455 -25.70 1.18 12.29
N TYR A 456 -26.62 2.11 12.55
CA TYR A 456 -27.98 1.77 12.95
C TYR A 456 -28.82 1.49 11.71
N VAL A 457 -29.62 0.43 11.75
CA VAL A 457 -30.47 -0.01 10.64
C VAL A 457 -31.92 -0.05 11.11
N HIS A 458 -32.81 0.57 10.33
CA HIS A 458 -34.25 0.44 10.49
C HIS A 458 -34.86 -0.06 9.19
N GLY A 459 -35.55 -1.20 9.22
CA GLY A 459 -36.35 -1.68 8.09
C GLY A 459 -37.77 -1.16 8.22
N ASN A 460 -38.33 -0.59 7.15
CA ASN A 460 -39.74 -0.20 7.14
C ASN A 460 -40.64 -1.45 7.27
N GLU A 461 -41.40 -1.56 8.37
CA GLU A 461 -42.30 -2.68 8.70
C GLU A 461 -43.50 -2.81 7.75
N ALA A 462 -43.26 -3.10 6.49
CA ALA A 462 -44.10 -4.03 5.77
C ALA A 462 -43.31 -5.33 5.70
N MET A 463 -43.90 -6.43 6.19
CA MET A 463 -43.48 -7.83 6.02
C MET A 463 -42.83 -8.50 7.25
N SER A 464 -43.65 -8.88 8.23
CA SER A 464 -43.34 -9.97 9.18
C SER A 464 -43.42 -11.34 8.49
N PRO A 465 -42.56 -12.33 8.81
CA PRO A 465 -42.89 -13.74 8.69
C PRO A 465 -43.84 -14.15 9.85
N PRO A 466 -44.70 -15.17 9.68
CA PRO A 466 -45.70 -15.55 10.67
C PRO A 466 -45.06 -16.14 11.93
N GLU A 467 -45.64 -15.78 13.08
CA GLU A 467 -45.32 -16.26 14.43
C GLU A 467 -44.96 -17.77 14.45
N GLN A 468 -43.73 -18.09 14.86
CA GLN A 468 -43.37 -19.46 15.23
C GLN A 468 -44.15 -19.85 16.49
N GLY A 469 -45.05 -20.83 16.33
CA GLY A 469 -45.90 -21.33 17.39
C GLY A 469 -45.11 -21.82 18.62
N MET A 470 -45.48 -21.27 19.78
CA MET A 470 -45.12 -21.82 21.09
C MET A 470 -45.64 -23.27 21.19
N THR A 471 -44.74 -24.25 21.17
CA THR A 471 -44.98 -25.55 21.81
C THR A 471 -44.97 -25.37 23.32
N MET A 472 -46.14 -25.44 23.95
CA MET A 472 -46.27 -25.62 25.41
C MET A 472 -45.95 -27.08 25.78
N GLN A 473 -45.27 -27.26 26.91
CA GLN A 473 -45.32 -28.49 27.71
C GLN A 473 -46.64 -28.59 28.46
#